data_AF-A0A7Y5EYN8-F1
#
_entry.id   AF-A0A7Y5EYN8-F1
#
_cell.length_a   1.000
_cell.length_b   1.000
_cell.length_c   1.000
_cell.angle_alpha   90.00
_cell.angle_beta   90.00
_cell.angle_gamma   90.00
#
_symmetry.space_group_name_H-M   'P 1'
#
loop_
_entity.id
_entity.type
_entity.pdbx_description
1 polymer ?
#
loop_
_entity_poly.entity_id
_entity_poly.type
_entity_poly.pdbx_seq_one_letter_code
_entity_poly.pdbx_strand_id
1 'polypeptide(L)'
;MATCRANGLSLDYAENEAGTGIFKEVFVQRVYADFFPFFEKANLYKKADEDLLFETGLAFANASRDRGWDKERRRIALSIFTNLTRLNPEDMRYPYQIALIYFDSSMNDGKIEGVDPEGYNDQNKAMLILGDILKREPKSVPVKFAKANFLYQLGKTKESELEYKSIKSLLEDFKKNGVITEDLKENQSYKNVLKNLEKLQHPANVP
;
A
#
# COMPACT_ATOMS: atom_id res chain seq x y z
N MET A 1 -12.02 4.81 12.32
CA MET A 1 -10.54 4.76 12.47
C MET A 1 -10.00 3.59 11.67
N ALA A 2 -9.52 3.83 10.45
CA ALA A 2 -8.99 2.79 9.56
C ALA A 2 -7.48 2.99 9.39
N THR A 3 -6.70 2.13 10.04
CA THR A 3 -5.25 2.00 9.80
C THR A 3 -5.03 0.97 8.68
N CYS A 4 -4.18 1.31 7.71
CA CYS A 4 -3.61 0.33 6.80
C CYS A 4 -2.71 -0.62 7.60
N ARG A 5 -3.29 -1.70 8.15
CA ARG A 5 -2.51 -2.83 8.66
C ARG A 5 -2.10 -3.69 7.48
N ALA A 6 -0.85 -3.54 7.05
CA ALA A 6 -0.14 -4.61 6.37
C ALA A 6 -0.05 -5.80 7.35
N ASN A 7 -0.58 -6.95 6.95
CA ASN A 7 -0.43 -8.17 7.72
C ASN A 7 1.05 -8.57 7.78
N GLY A 8 1.64 -8.60 8.99
CA GLY A 8 2.58 -9.67 9.34
C GLY A 8 4.09 -9.40 9.33
N LEU A 9 4.57 -8.17 9.23
CA LEU A 9 5.94 -7.84 9.68
C LEU A 9 5.82 -7.03 10.97
N SER A 10 5.93 -7.75 12.09
CA SER A 10 5.91 -7.24 13.45
C SER A 10 6.96 -6.15 13.63
N LEU A 11 6.49 -4.93 13.87
CA LEU A 11 7.24 -3.81 14.44
C LEU A 11 7.40 -4.02 15.97
N ASP A 12 7.70 -5.25 16.40
CA ASP A 12 7.76 -5.63 17.83
C ASP A 12 9.10 -5.27 18.49
N TYR A 13 9.96 -4.49 17.83
CA TYR A 13 11.17 -3.91 18.43
C TYR A 13 10.99 -2.44 18.78
N ALA A 14 10.00 -2.09 19.62
CA ALA A 14 10.04 -0.82 20.37
C ALA A 14 8.99 -0.70 21.50
N GLU A 15 8.44 -1.80 22.02
CA GLU A 15 7.76 -1.72 23.32
C GLU A 15 8.80 -1.89 24.42
N ASN A 16 9.41 -0.76 24.81
CA ASN A 16 9.65 -0.39 26.20
C ASN A 16 10.29 0.99 26.27
N GLU A 17 9.64 1.86 27.05
CA GLU A 17 10.14 3.15 27.55
C GLU A 17 10.35 4.28 26.53
N ALA A 18 9.24 4.93 26.13
CA ALA A 18 9.10 6.39 26.22
C ALA A 18 7.74 6.81 25.63
N GLY A 19 6.92 7.46 26.44
CA GLY A 19 5.69 8.10 25.99
C GLY A 19 5.96 9.17 24.91
N THR A 20 4.90 9.48 24.15
CA THR A 20 4.77 10.49 23.09
C THR A 20 5.04 10.01 21.66
N GLY A 21 4.05 9.29 21.10
CA GLY A 21 4.00 8.87 19.69
C GLY A 21 4.06 10.03 18.67
N ILE A 22 3.80 11.28 19.08
CA ILE A 22 3.88 12.46 18.21
C ILE A 22 5.33 12.86 17.91
N PHE A 23 6.26 12.63 18.84
CA PHE A 23 7.68 13.00 18.62
C PHE A 23 8.39 12.03 17.68
N LYS A 24 7.99 10.76 17.62
CA LYS A 24 8.63 9.74 16.78
C LYS A 24 8.35 9.96 15.29
N GLU A 25 7.11 10.26 14.91
CA GLU A 25 6.74 10.55 13.51
C GLU A 25 7.37 11.85 12.99
N VAL A 26 7.40 12.90 13.82
CA VAL A 26 8.01 14.18 13.45
C VAL A 26 9.53 14.07 13.35
N PHE A 27 10.18 13.30 14.23
CA PHE A 27 11.62 13.07 14.18
C PHE A 27 12.02 12.28 12.94
N VAL A 28 11.32 11.19 12.62
CA VAL A 28 11.56 10.38 11.42
C VAL A 28 11.36 11.22 10.15
N GLN A 29 10.27 11.98 10.04
CA GLN A 29 10.01 12.82 8.85
C GLN A 29 11.06 13.91 8.62
N ARG A 30 11.56 14.53 9.70
CA ARG A 30 12.55 15.62 9.61
C ARG A 30 13.94 15.08 9.28
N VAL A 31 14.33 13.97 9.92
CA VAL A 31 15.60 13.29 9.66
C VAL A 31 15.64 12.75 8.22
N TYR A 32 14.59 12.16 7.66
CA TYR A 32 14.69 11.67 6.27
C TYR A 32 14.72 12.79 5.21
N ALA A 33 14.04 13.92 5.45
CA ALA A 33 14.04 15.06 4.51
C ALA A 33 15.42 15.74 4.43
N ASP A 34 16.09 15.93 5.56
CA ASP A 34 17.40 16.56 5.61
C ASP A 34 18.51 15.69 4.98
N PHE A 35 18.29 14.37 4.92
CA PHE A 35 19.27 13.41 4.39
C PHE A 35 19.06 13.05 2.92
N PHE A 36 17.92 13.44 2.30
CA PHE A 36 17.61 13.13 0.90
C PHE A 36 18.72 13.55 -0.10
N PRO A 37 19.34 14.75 0.00
CA PRO A 37 20.46 15.13 -0.87
C PRO A 37 21.71 14.25 -0.68
N PHE A 38 21.88 13.66 0.50
CA PHE A 38 22.97 12.73 0.79
C PHE A 38 22.69 11.34 0.23
N PHE A 39 21.42 10.93 0.12
CA PHE A 39 21.02 9.70 -0.58
C PHE A 39 21.23 9.80 -2.09
N GLU A 40 20.86 10.92 -2.71
CA GLU A 40 21.17 11.16 -4.13
C GLU A 40 22.67 11.09 -4.41
N LYS A 41 23.50 11.64 -3.51
CA LYS A 41 24.96 11.52 -3.56
C LYS A 41 25.44 10.10 -3.25
N ALA A 42 24.88 9.40 -2.27
CA ALA A 42 25.29 8.04 -1.92
C ALA A 42 25.09 7.07 -3.09
N ASN A 43 24.00 7.25 -3.84
CA ASN A 43 23.70 6.49 -5.06
C ASN A 43 24.80 6.64 -6.16
N LEU A 44 25.55 7.74 -6.15
CA LEU A 44 26.68 7.97 -7.06
C LEU A 44 27.98 7.27 -6.59
N TYR A 45 28.11 6.91 -5.32
CA TYR A 45 29.40 6.48 -4.73
C TYR A 45 29.39 5.07 -4.11
N LYS A 46 28.24 4.49 -3.75
CA LYS A 46 28.06 3.07 -3.36
C LYS A 46 26.63 2.63 -3.65
N LYS A 47 26.42 1.32 -3.89
CA LYS A 47 25.10 0.71 -4.11
C LYS A 47 24.20 1.08 -2.92
N ALA A 48 23.21 1.96 -3.15
CA ALA A 48 22.27 2.35 -2.10
C ALA A 48 21.49 1.12 -1.63
N ASP A 49 21.25 1.01 -0.33
CA ASP A 49 20.49 -0.07 0.26
C ASP A 49 19.03 0.01 -0.22
N GLU A 50 18.59 -1.00 -0.97
CA GLU A 50 17.27 -1.07 -1.59
C GLU A 50 16.15 -1.07 -0.54
N ASP A 51 16.35 -1.71 0.61
CA ASP A 51 15.37 -1.75 1.69
C ASP A 51 15.31 -0.41 2.44
N LEU A 52 16.46 0.25 2.66
CA LEU A 52 16.47 1.60 3.25
C LEU A 52 15.77 2.63 2.35
N LEU A 53 16.00 2.55 1.03
CA LEU A 53 15.31 3.40 0.06
C LEU A 53 13.81 3.07 0.02
N PHE A 54 13.43 1.80 0.11
CA PHE A 54 12.04 1.38 0.16
C PHE A 54 11.32 2.01 1.37
N GLU A 55 11.89 1.90 2.57
CA GLU A 55 11.34 2.51 3.79
C GLU A 55 11.28 4.04 3.69
N THR A 56 12.29 4.67 3.08
CA THR A 56 12.29 6.12 2.81
C THR A 56 11.13 6.51 1.89
N GLY A 57 10.91 5.76 0.81
CA GLY A 57 9.78 5.96 -0.10
C GLY A 57 8.43 5.84 0.61
N LEU A 58 8.28 4.86 1.50
CA LEU A 58 7.07 4.69 2.31
C LEU A 58 6.85 5.87 3.26
N ALA A 59 7.90 6.34 3.92
CA ALA A 59 7.82 7.50 4.82
C ALA A 59 7.35 8.76 4.09
N PHE A 60 7.88 9.03 2.89
CA PHE A 60 7.42 10.16 2.06
C PHE A 60 5.97 9.99 1.57
N ALA A 61 5.58 8.79 1.16
CA ALA A 61 4.21 8.51 0.71
C ALA A 61 3.19 8.75 1.84
N ASN A 62 3.45 8.21 3.03
CA ASN A 62 2.58 8.40 4.20
C ASN A 62 2.52 9.87 4.62
N ALA A 63 3.67 10.55 4.72
CA ALA A 63 3.72 11.97 5.07
C ALA A 63 3.04 12.88 4.03
N SER A 64 3.02 12.47 2.76
CA SER A 64 2.24 13.15 1.71
C SER A 64 0.74 12.94 1.94
N ARG A 65 0.29 11.70 2.09
CA ARG A 65 -1.12 11.35 2.34
C ARG A 65 -1.69 12.09 3.55
N ASP A 66 -0.97 12.09 4.67
CA ASP A 66 -1.43 12.70 5.93
C ASP A 66 -1.56 14.24 5.82
N ARG A 67 -1.00 14.84 4.76
CA ARG A 67 -1.14 16.27 4.41
C ARG A 67 -2.04 16.50 3.18
N GLY A 68 -2.95 15.58 2.89
CA GLY A 68 -3.87 15.71 1.76
C GLY A 68 -3.18 15.53 0.41
N TRP A 69 -2.20 14.62 0.35
CA TRP A 69 -1.36 14.35 -0.82
C TRP A 69 -0.48 15.53 -1.25
N ASP A 70 0.32 16.04 -0.30
CA ASP A 70 1.36 17.05 -0.56
C ASP A 70 2.20 16.67 -1.80
N LYS A 71 2.20 17.58 -2.79
CA LYS A 71 2.71 17.31 -4.14
C LYS A 71 4.17 16.93 -4.15
N GLU A 72 4.98 17.62 -3.35
CA GLU A 72 6.42 17.43 -3.35
C GLU A 72 6.82 16.11 -2.70
N ARG A 73 6.24 15.79 -1.54
CA ARG A 73 6.48 14.50 -0.88
C ARG A 73 5.98 13.33 -1.72
N ARG A 74 4.84 13.48 -2.40
CA ARG A 74 4.34 12.48 -3.36
C ARG A 74 5.33 12.28 -4.50
N ARG A 75 5.82 13.37 -5.09
CA ARG A 75 6.80 13.34 -6.19
C ARG A 75 8.08 12.62 -5.78
N ILE A 76 8.58 12.89 -4.58
CA ILE A 76 9.76 12.22 -4.02
C ILE A 76 9.51 10.72 -3.84
N ALA A 77 8.40 10.32 -3.22
CA ALA A 77 8.05 8.91 -3.04
C ALA A 77 7.97 8.15 -4.38
N LEU A 78 7.27 8.73 -5.36
CA LEU A 78 7.17 8.16 -6.71
C LEU A 78 8.52 8.04 -7.39
N SER A 79 9.40 9.04 -7.23
CA SER A 79 10.75 9.00 -7.79
C SER A 79 11.58 7.88 -7.19
N ILE A 80 11.55 7.70 -5.87
CA ILE A 80 12.25 6.61 -5.18
C ILE A 80 11.78 5.26 -5.71
N PHE A 81 10.47 4.96 -5.68
CA PHE A 81 9.97 3.66 -6.13
C PHE A 81 10.17 3.42 -7.63
N THR A 82 10.12 4.47 -8.46
CA THR A 82 10.41 4.34 -9.90
C THR A 82 11.87 3.96 -10.11
N ASN A 83 12.80 4.58 -9.36
CA ASN A 83 14.22 4.26 -9.44
C ASN A 83 14.51 2.85 -8.91
N LEU A 84 13.88 2.43 -7.80
CA LEU A 84 13.97 1.07 -7.29
C LEU A 84 13.45 0.03 -8.30
N THR A 85 12.30 0.30 -8.95
CA THR A 85 11.77 -0.55 -10.03
C THR A 85 12.76 -0.69 -11.20
N ARG A 86 13.51 0.37 -11.53
CA ARG A 86 14.53 0.32 -12.59
C ARG A 86 15.78 -0.44 -12.14
N LEU A 87 16.16 -0.30 -10.87
CA LEU A 87 17.34 -0.94 -10.29
C LEU A 87 17.15 -2.45 -10.13
N ASN A 88 15.97 -2.86 -9.67
CA ASN A 88 15.60 -4.24 -9.44
C ASN A 88 14.17 -4.52 -9.97
N PRO A 89 14.04 -4.83 -11.28
CA PRO A 89 12.74 -5.02 -11.94
C PRO A 89 11.99 -6.29 -11.53
N GLU A 90 12.62 -7.19 -10.77
CA GLU A 90 12.00 -8.44 -10.30
C GLU A 90 11.25 -8.24 -8.97
N ASP A 91 11.60 -7.22 -8.20
CA ASP A 91 10.93 -6.91 -6.95
C ASP A 91 9.63 -6.13 -7.19
N MET A 92 8.51 -6.85 -7.07
CA MET A 92 7.18 -6.28 -7.30
C MET A 92 6.69 -5.36 -6.17
N ARG A 93 7.41 -5.28 -5.02
CA ARG A 93 7.06 -4.36 -3.93
C ARG A 93 7.04 -2.91 -4.42
N TYR A 94 7.96 -2.52 -5.29
CA TYR A 94 8.10 -1.14 -5.77
C TYR A 94 6.97 -0.67 -6.69
N PRO A 95 6.66 -1.36 -7.81
CA PRO A 95 5.51 -0.99 -8.63
C PRO A 95 4.20 -1.12 -7.86
N TYR A 96 4.11 -2.04 -6.89
CA TYR A 96 2.94 -2.13 -6.02
C TYR A 96 2.72 -0.84 -5.22
N GLN A 97 3.76 -0.27 -4.58
CA GLN A 97 3.66 1.01 -3.88
C GLN A 97 3.30 2.17 -4.83
N ILE A 98 3.85 2.19 -6.04
CA ILE A 98 3.48 3.20 -7.06
C ILE A 98 1.98 3.13 -7.37
N ALA A 99 1.43 1.92 -7.53
CA ALA A 99 0.01 1.74 -7.81
C ALA A 99 -0.88 2.25 -6.65
N LEU A 100 -0.50 1.97 -5.40
CA LEU A 100 -1.20 2.48 -4.22
C LEU A 100 -1.20 4.01 -4.19
N ILE A 101 -0.03 4.64 -4.37
CA ILE A 101 0.09 6.12 -4.39
C ILE A 101 -0.77 6.72 -5.50
N TYR A 102 -0.70 6.17 -6.72
CA TYR A 102 -1.51 6.67 -7.83
C TYR A 102 -3.00 6.54 -7.57
N PHE A 103 -3.46 5.43 -7.02
CA PHE A 103 -4.89 5.27 -6.76
C PHE A 103 -5.36 6.18 -5.63
N ASP A 104 -4.73 6.10 -4.46
CA ASP A 104 -5.22 6.80 -3.27
C ASP A 104 -5.10 8.32 -3.42
N SER A 105 -4.06 8.83 -4.10
CA SER A 105 -3.96 10.26 -4.41
C SER A 105 -5.00 10.76 -5.42
N SER A 106 -5.60 9.84 -6.15
CA SER A 106 -6.67 10.11 -7.10
C SER A 106 -8.08 10.02 -6.52
N MET A 107 -8.21 9.64 -5.25
CA MET A 107 -9.49 9.57 -4.56
C MET A 107 -9.83 10.91 -3.89
N ASN A 108 -11.11 11.28 -3.92
CA ASN A 108 -11.61 12.54 -3.36
C ASN A 108 -11.88 12.47 -1.84
N ASP A 109 -11.57 11.37 -1.17
CA ASP A 109 -11.87 11.10 0.24
C ASP A 109 -10.77 11.56 1.21
N GLY A 110 -9.70 12.19 0.71
CA GLY A 110 -8.59 12.76 1.49
C GLY A 110 -8.52 14.29 1.53
N LYS A 111 -9.63 15.00 1.21
CA LYS A 111 -9.63 16.47 1.23
C LYS A 111 -9.42 16.99 2.64
N ILE A 112 -8.29 17.65 2.88
CA ILE A 112 -8.09 18.47 4.07
C ILE A 112 -8.71 19.84 3.75
N GLU A 113 -9.56 20.33 4.66
CA GLU A 113 -10.16 21.66 4.52
C GLU A 113 -9.08 22.72 4.36
N GLY A 114 -9.17 23.53 3.28
CA GLY A 114 -8.19 24.57 2.95
C GLY A 114 -6.95 24.11 2.16
N VAL A 115 -6.80 22.81 1.89
CA VAL A 115 -5.82 22.29 0.94
C VAL A 115 -6.57 21.97 -0.35
N ASP A 116 -6.28 22.70 -1.44
CA ASP A 116 -6.81 22.35 -2.75
C ASP A 116 -6.20 21.02 -3.20
N PRO A 117 -6.94 19.91 -3.11
CA PRO A 117 -6.44 18.66 -3.60
C PRO A 117 -6.61 18.77 -5.11
N GLU A 118 -5.52 19.09 -5.82
CA GLU A 118 -5.45 18.72 -7.23
C GLU A 118 -5.65 17.21 -7.27
N GLY A 119 -6.89 16.77 -7.49
CA GLY A 119 -7.23 15.38 -7.65
C GLY A 119 -6.40 14.84 -8.79
N TYR A 120 -5.45 13.95 -8.47
CA TYR A 120 -4.64 13.33 -9.50
C TYR A 120 -5.58 12.45 -10.35
N ASN A 121 -5.41 12.38 -11.67
CA ASN A 121 -6.25 11.56 -12.55
C ASN A 121 -5.51 10.28 -12.96
N ASP A 122 -4.96 9.57 -11.97
CA ASP A 122 -4.04 8.44 -12.15
C ASP A 122 -4.67 7.07 -11.81
N GLN A 123 -5.99 6.98 -11.53
CA GLN A 123 -6.65 5.71 -11.15
C GLN A 123 -6.44 4.61 -12.22
N ASN A 124 -6.54 4.97 -13.50
CA ASN A 124 -6.32 4.04 -14.60
C ASN A 124 -4.87 3.53 -14.65
N LYS A 125 -3.88 4.39 -14.34
CA LYS A 125 -2.48 3.99 -14.27
C LYS A 125 -2.25 2.99 -13.13
N ALA A 126 -2.85 3.25 -11.96
CA ALA A 126 -2.78 2.32 -10.83
C ALA A 126 -3.32 0.93 -11.20
N MET A 127 -4.48 0.86 -11.87
CA MET A 127 -5.08 -0.40 -12.32
C MET A 127 -4.20 -1.14 -13.35
N LEU A 128 -3.57 -0.42 -14.28
CA LEU A 128 -2.62 -1.02 -15.23
C LEU A 128 -1.41 -1.63 -14.53
N ILE A 129 -0.83 -0.92 -13.56
CA ILE A 129 0.32 -1.40 -12.80
C ILE A 129 -0.03 -2.66 -12.01
N LEU A 130 -1.17 -2.69 -11.30
CA LEU A 130 -1.62 -3.92 -10.62
C LEU A 130 -1.83 -5.07 -11.61
N GLY A 131 -2.38 -4.78 -12.79
CA GLY A 131 -2.56 -5.77 -13.85
C GLY A 131 -1.23 -6.36 -14.33
N ASP A 132 -0.20 -5.53 -14.50
CA ASP A 132 1.13 -5.97 -14.92
C ASP A 132 1.84 -6.78 -13.84
N ILE A 133 1.69 -6.42 -12.56
CA ILE A 133 2.18 -7.23 -11.44
C ILE A 133 1.50 -8.60 -11.45
N LEU A 134 0.17 -8.67 -11.61
CA LEU A 134 -0.57 -9.95 -11.64
C LEU A 134 -0.24 -10.84 -12.83
N LYS A 135 0.28 -10.30 -13.94
CA LYS A 135 0.82 -11.13 -15.04
C LYS A 135 2.07 -11.91 -14.61
N ARG A 136 2.88 -11.34 -13.71
CA ARG A 136 4.12 -11.93 -13.19
C ARG A 136 3.85 -12.78 -11.94
N GLU A 137 3.03 -12.27 -11.03
CA GLU A 137 2.66 -12.90 -9.77
C GLU A 137 1.14 -13.17 -9.69
N PRO A 138 0.60 -14.10 -10.50
CA PRO A 138 -0.85 -14.31 -10.63
C PRO A 138 -1.53 -14.78 -9.33
N LYS A 139 -0.76 -15.29 -8.37
CA LYS A 139 -1.21 -15.73 -7.05
C LYS A 139 -0.92 -14.74 -5.93
N SER A 140 -0.51 -13.51 -6.26
CA SER A 140 -0.23 -12.47 -5.26
C SER A 140 -1.52 -12.03 -4.57
N VAL A 141 -1.73 -12.53 -3.35
CA VAL A 141 -2.88 -12.17 -2.50
C VAL A 141 -2.95 -10.66 -2.24
N PRO A 142 -1.85 -9.96 -1.84
CA PRO A 142 -1.90 -8.51 -1.61
C PRO A 142 -2.36 -7.71 -2.82
N VAL A 143 -1.85 -8.04 -4.02
CA VAL A 143 -2.16 -7.31 -5.25
C VAL A 143 -3.61 -7.55 -5.67
N LYS A 144 -4.13 -8.78 -5.52
CA LYS A 144 -5.56 -9.07 -5.72
C LYS A 144 -6.45 -8.30 -4.74
N PHE A 145 -6.06 -8.20 -3.48
CA PHE A 145 -6.78 -7.40 -2.49
C PHE A 145 -6.82 -5.91 -2.87
N ALA A 146 -5.68 -5.33 -3.27
CA ALA A 146 -5.61 -3.95 -3.73
C ALA A 146 -6.54 -3.74 -4.94
N LYS A 147 -6.50 -4.63 -5.93
CA LYS A 147 -7.39 -4.57 -7.10
C LYS A 147 -8.86 -4.63 -6.71
N ALA A 148 -9.25 -5.55 -5.82
CA ALA A 148 -10.63 -5.67 -5.35
C ALA A 148 -11.10 -4.40 -4.62
N ASN A 149 -10.23 -3.80 -3.80
CA ASN A 149 -10.49 -2.53 -3.13
C ASN A 149 -10.62 -1.36 -4.10
N PHE A 150 -9.73 -1.25 -5.08
CA PHE A 150 -9.78 -0.20 -6.09
C PHE A 150 -11.09 -0.27 -6.89
N LEU A 151 -11.48 -1.47 -7.33
CA LEU A 151 -12.76 -1.69 -8.01
C LEU A 151 -13.94 -1.26 -7.14
N TYR A 152 -13.95 -1.59 -5.85
CA TYR A 152 -15.01 -1.18 -4.94
C TYR A 152 -15.09 0.35 -4.80
N GLN A 153 -13.95 1.00 -4.57
CA GLN A 153 -13.87 2.46 -4.41
C GLN A 153 -14.27 3.22 -5.69
N LEU A 154 -14.05 2.63 -6.87
CA LEU A 154 -14.54 3.14 -8.14
C LEU A 154 -16.04 2.85 -8.41
N GLY A 155 -16.77 2.27 -7.45
CA GLY A 155 -18.18 1.91 -7.60
C GLY A 155 -18.43 0.64 -8.44
N LYS A 156 -17.38 -0.09 -8.82
CA LYS A 156 -17.45 -1.34 -9.60
C LYS A 156 -17.68 -2.55 -8.69
N THR A 157 -18.76 -2.49 -7.91
CA THR A 157 -19.08 -3.45 -6.84
C THR A 157 -19.10 -4.91 -7.31
N LYS A 158 -19.67 -5.18 -8.50
CA LYS A 158 -19.72 -6.55 -9.07
C LYS A 158 -18.32 -7.08 -9.41
N GLU A 159 -17.48 -6.26 -10.03
CA GLU A 159 -16.09 -6.65 -10.37
C GLU A 159 -15.27 -6.87 -9.09
N SER A 160 -15.46 -6.00 -8.08
CA SER A 160 -14.84 -6.17 -6.75
C SER A 160 -15.25 -7.50 -6.10
N GLU A 161 -16.54 -7.83 -6.11
CA GLU A 161 -17.05 -9.08 -5.55
C GLU A 161 -16.43 -10.31 -6.23
N LEU A 162 -16.29 -10.29 -7.56
CA LEU A 162 -15.65 -11.38 -8.31
C LEU A 162 -14.18 -11.55 -7.90
N GLU A 163 -13.43 -10.46 -7.74
CA GLU A 163 -12.05 -10.53 -7.26
C GLU A 163 -11.96 -11.06 -5.82
N TYR A 164 -12.84 -10.62 -4.91
CA TYR A 164 -12.88 -11.17 -3.56
C TYR A 164 -13.22 -12.66 -3.52
N LYS A 165 -14.15 -13.14 -4.35
CA LYS A 165 -14.42 -14.58 -4.51
C LYS A 165 -13.19 -15.32 -5.03
N SER A 166 -12.46 -14.74 -5.99
CA SER A 166 -11.20 -15.32 -6.48
C SER A 166 -10.14 -15.42 -5.39
N ILE A 167 -9.99 -14.40 -4.53
CA ILE A 167 -9.07 -14.44 -3.39
C ILE A 167 -9.48 -15.52 -2.40
N LYS A 168 -10.79 -15.64 -2.08
CA LYS A 168 -11.32 -16.69 -1.20
C LYS A 168 -10.88 -18.08 -1.68
N SER A 169 -11.15 -18.39 -2.95
CA SER A 169 -10.77 -19.68 -3.54
C SER A 169 -9.26 -19.91 -3.56
N LEU A 170 -8.47 -18.86 -3.83
CA LEU A 170 -7.01 -18.96 -3.78
C LEU A 170 -6.49 -19.30 -2.37
N LEU A 171 -7.06 -18.70 -1.32
CA LEU A 171 -6.70 -19.01 0.07
C LEU A 171 -7.13 -20.43 0.46
N GLU A 172 -8.29 -20.90 0.00
CA GLU A 172 -8.74 -22.29 0.18
C GLU A 172 -7.78 -23.27 -0.50
N ASP A 173 -7.32 -22.96 -1.71
CA ASP A 173 -6.32 -23.76 -2.42
C ASP A 173 -4.97 -23.75 -1.69
N PHE A 174 -4.54 -22.60 -1.16
CA PHE A 174 -3.33 -22.52 -0.34
C PHE A 174 -3.43 -23.37 0.93
N LYS A 175 -4.59 -23.40 1.59
CA LYS A 175 -4.82 -24.31 2.72
C LYS A 175 -4.74 -25.77 2.30
N LYS A 176 -5.43 -26.13 1.20
CA LYS A 176 -5.44 -27.51 0.67
C LYS A 176 -4.04 -28.00 0.30
N ASN A 177 -3.20 -27.11 -0.23
CA ASN A 177 -1.83 -27.42 -0.64
C ASN A 177 -0.80 -27.26 0.48
N GLY A 178 -1.22 -26.98 1.72
CA GLY A 178 -0.34 -26.86 2.88
C GLY A 178 0.49 -25.58 2.96
N VAL A 179 0.22 -24.59 2.11
CA VAL A 179 0.87 -23.25 2.17
C VAL A 179 0.36 -22.47 3.39
N ILE A 180 -0.93 -22.59 3.68
CA ILE A 180 -1.53 -22.09 4.93
C ILE A 180 -1.64 -23.26 5.90
N THR A 181 -0.99 -23.14 7.05
CA THR A 181 -0.90 -24.25 8.01
C THR A 181 -1.95 -24.13 9.10
N GLU A 182 -2.29 -22.90 9.49
CA GLU A 182 -3.36 -22.56 10.42
C GLU A 182 -4.76 -22.86 9.87
N ASP A 183 -5.78 -22.92 10.72
CA ASP A 183 -7.17 -22.98 10.27
C ASP A 183 -7.50 -21.72 9.45
N LEU A 184 -8.21 -21.87 8.33
CA LEU A 184 -8.69 -20.75 7.53
C LEU A 184 -9.54 -19.79 8.35
N LYS A 185 -10.29 -20.31 9.34
CA LYS A 185 -11.06 -19.49 10.27
C LYS A 185 -10.18 -18.57 11.11
N GLU A 186 -8.90 -18.89 11.29
CA GLU A 186 -7.93 -18.05 12.00
C GLU A 186 -7.08 -17.17 11.09
N ASN A 187 -6.97 -17.51 9.81
CA ASN A 187 -6.21 -16.74 8.83
C ASN A 187 -6.81 -15.33 8.62
N GLN A 188 -6.00 -14.29 8.90
CA GLN A 188 -6.47 -12.90 8.85
C GLN A 188 -6.90 -12.46 7.46
N SER A 189 -6.20 -12.89 6.41
CA SER A 189 -6.57 -12.59 5.03
C SER A 189 -7.93 -13.22 4.69
N TYR A 190 -8.17 -14.47 5.10
CA TYR A 190 -9.45 -15.14 4.88
C TYR A 190 -10.60 -14.44 5.63
N LYS A 191 -10.40 -14.08 6.91
CA LYS A 191 -11.34 -13.25 7.69
C LYS A 191 -11.68 -11.94 6.96
N ASN A 192 -10.67 -11.26 6.41
CA ASN A 192 -10.86 -10.01 5.67
C ASN A 192 -11.66 -10.21 4.38
N VAL A 193 -11.43 -11.29 3.63
CA VAL A 193 -12.23 -11.59 2.43
C VAL A 193 -13.69 -11.79 2.78
N LEU A 194 -14.00 -12.60 3.80
CA LEU A 194 -15.38 -12.86 4.20
C LEU A 194 -16.10 -11.59 4.62
N LYS A 195 -15.46 -10.77 5.46
CA LYS A 195 -15.98 -9.46 5.88
C LYS A 195 -16.28 -8.54 4.69
N ASN A 196 -15.38 -8.49 3.71
CA ASN A 196 -15.56 -7.63 2.55
C ASN A 196 -16.65 -8.14 1.61
N LEU A 197 -16.77 -9.46 1.42
CA LEU A 197 -17.88 -10.06 0.67
C LEU A 197 -19.24 -9.78 1.32
N GLU A 198 -19.33 -9.90 2.65
CA GLU A 198 -20.53 -9.58 3.41
C GLU A 198 -20.92 -8.10 3.23
N LYS A 199 -19.94 -7.19 3.33
CA LYS A 199 -20.15 -5.75 3.10
C LYS A 199 -20.69 -5.45 1.69
N LEU A 200 -20.25 -6.20 0.68
CA LEU A 200 -20.70 -6.03 -0.71
C LEU A 200 -22.12 -6.54 -0.95
N GLN A 201 -22.54 -7.58 -0.22
CA GLN A 201 -23.88 -8.18 -0.32
C GLN A 201 -24.92 -7.39 0.46
N HIS A 202 -24.51 -6.73 1.55
CA HIS A 202 -25.35 -5.91 2.40
C HIS A 202 -24.80 -4.48 2.51
N PRO A 203 -24.91 -3.65 1.45
CA PRO A 203 -24.36 -2.29 1.45
C PRO A 203 -25.04 -1.35 2.47
N ALA A 204 -26.16 -1.77 3.07
CA ALA A 204 -26.87 -1.05 4.12
C ALA A 204 -26.62 -1.70 5.50
N ASN A 205 -25.53 -1.29 6.14
CA ASN A 205 -25.37 -1.17 7.60
C ASN A 205 -23.98 -0.60 7.87
N VAL A 206 -23.84 0.70 7.63
CA VAL A 206 -22.78 1.51 8.23
C VAL A 206 -23.51 2.68 8.89
N PRO A 207 -23.48 2.81 10.23
CA PRO A 207 -23.93 4.03 10.89
C PRO A 207 -23.10 5.24 10.46
#